data_AF-A0A846BWR1-F1
#
_entry.id   AF-A0A846BWR1-F1
#
_cell.length_a   1.000
_cell.length_b   1.000
_cell.length_c   1.000
_cell.angle_alpha   90.00
_cell.angle_beta   90.00
_cell.angle_gamma   90.00
#
_symmetry.space_group_name_H-M   'P 1'
#
loop_
_entity.id
_entity.type
_entity.pdbx_description
1 polymer ?
#
loop_
_entity_poly.entity_id
_entity_poly.type
_entity_poly.pdbx_seq_one_letter_code
_entity_poly.pdbx_strand_id
1 'polypeptide(L)'
;MFCLSLSLVFTFTSNPHRAWSFLFPTSIDPLIYISVPRQWQHAGQIRSLLEQIPPTASVSATTHIVPHLSNRREILGFPSLRLINDARQEISVDYAIADLWQFQQYEVAFDDDRERLRKLVPAIEQILAQGNYGIIDFQDGVMLLKQGVTSESTALSAWQNFREEIEPILQKIGKADFEGIKLLDNKHLS
;
A
#
# COMPACT_ATOMS: atom_id res chain seq x y z
N MET A 1 -3.59 -21.51 -36.96
CA MET A 1 -3.54 -20.03 -36.93
C MET A 1 -4.49 -19.40 -35.90
N PHE A 2 -5.63 -20.03 -35.56
CA PHE A 2 -6.61 -19.49 -34.60
C PHE A 2 -6.08 -19.22 -33.18
N CYS A 3 -5.16 -20.06 -32.67
CA CYS A 3 -4.56 -19.87 -31.35
C CYS A 3 -3.66 -18.63 -31.28
N LEU A 4 -2.96 -18.29 -32.37
CA LEU A 4 -2.08 -17.13 -32.43
C LEU A 4 -2.89 -15.83 -32.38
N SER A 5 -4.00 -15.77 -33.11
CA SER A 5 -4.96 -14.67 -33.02
C SER A 5 -5.60 -14.56 -31.64
N LEU A 6 -5.99 -15.68 -31.02
CA LEU A 6 -6.61 -15.67 -29.68
C LEU A 6 -5.62 -15.21 -28.60
N SER A 7 -4.37 -15.67 -28.66
CA SER A 7 -3.30 -15.22 -27.75
C SER A 7 -2.98 -13.73 -27.93
N LEU A 8 -2.98 -13.21 -29.16
CA LEU A 8 -2.81 -11.77 -29.39
C LEU A 8 -3.99 -10.96 -28.83
N VAL A 9 -5.23 -11.42 -29.04
CA VAL A 9 -6.42 -10.75 -28.49
C VAL A 9 -6.37 -10.72 -26.96
N PHE A 10 -6.07 -11.84 -26.30
CA PHE A 10 -5.90 -11.88 -24.84
C PHE A 10 -4.74 -10.98 -24.38
N THR A 11 -3.60 -10.99 -25.08
CA THR A 11 -2.47 -10.13 -24.72
C THR A 11 -2.83 -8.64 -24.81
N PHE A 12 -3.62 -8.26 -25.81
CA PHE A 12 -4.11 -6.90 -25.99
C PHE A 12 -5.16 -6.49 -24.96
N THR A 13 -6.13 -7.37 -24.68
CA THR A 13 -7.22 -7.07 -23.75
C THR A 13 -6.79 -7.15 -22.29
N SER A 14 -5.80 -7.98 -21.95
CA SER A 14 -5.30 -8.11 -20.58
C SER A 14 -4.45 -6.92 -20.10
N ASN A 15 -3.96 -6.06 -21.00
CA ASN A 15 -3.17 -4.84 -20.74
C ASN A 15 -2.35 -4.85 -19.41
N PRO A 16 -1.47 -5.84 -19.20
CA PRO A 16 -0.87 -6.11 -17.88
C PRO A 16 0.08 -5.00 -17.39
N HIS A 17 0.59 -4.15 -18.30
CA HIS A 17 1.55 -3.10 -18.00
C HIS A 17 1.04 -1.67 -18.27
N ARG A 18 -0.25 -1.48 -18.57
CA ARG A 18 -0.84 -0.16 -18.92
C ARG A 18 -0.07 0.59 -20.03
N ALA A 19 0.66 -0.13 -20.89
CA ALA A 19 1.60 0.46 -21.85
C ALA A 19 0.91 1.30 -22.94
N TRP A 20 -0.43 1.24 -23.01
CA TRP A 20 -1.28 1.84 -24.04
C TRP A 20 -2.09 3.03 -23.52
N SER A 21 -1.79 3.51 -22.31
CA SER A 21 -2.46 4.67 -21.68
C SER A 21 -2.37 5.97 -22.48
N PHE A 22 -1.44 6.03 -23.44
CA PHE A 22 -1.28 7.16 -24.36
C PHE A 22 -2.27 7.16 -25.53
N LEU A 23 -2.83 6.01 -25.92
CA LEU A 23 -3.80 5.86 -27.02
C LEU A 23 -5.24 5.85 -26.54
N PHE A 24 -5.48 5.23 -25.38
CA PHE A 24 -6.75 5.27 -24.68
C PHE A 24 -6.48 5.90 -23.33
N PRO A 25 -6.85 7.19 -23.09
CA PRO A 25 -6.76 7.74 -21.76
C PRO A 25 -7.61 6.83 -20.87
N THR A 26 -6.97 6.18 -19.90
CA THR A 26 -7.62 5.23 -18.99
C THR A 26 -8.60 5.92 -18.02
N SER A 27 -8.97 7.17 -18.31
CA SER A 27 -9.83 8.04 -17.54
C SER A 27 -10.48 9.03 -18.53
N ILE A 28 -11.64 8.65 -19.07
CA ILE A 28 -12.58 9.63 -19.68
C ILE A 28 -13.48 10.21 -18.58
N ASP A 29 -13.64 9.50 -17.47
CA ASP A 29 -14.06 10.01 -16.16
C ASP A 29 -13.24 9.27 -15.10
N PRO A 30 -12.44 9.93 -14.26
CA PRO A 30 -11.93 9.24 -13.08
C PRO A 30 -13.17 8.92 -12.22
N LEU A 31 -13.42 7.64 -11.93
CA LEU A 31 -14.49 7.23 -11.01
C LEU A 31 -14.35 7.90 -9.63
N ILE A 32 -13.19 8.49 -9.33
CA ILE A 32 -12.82 9.08 -8.05
C ILE A 32 -12.17 10.44 -8.31
N TYR A 33 -12.82 11.50 -7.85
CA TYR A 33 -12.27 12.85 -7.83
C TYR A 33 -11.85 13.22 -6.41
N ILE A 34 -10.55 13.42 -6.21
CA ILE A 34 -10.01 13.96 -4.96
C ILE A 34 -9.71 15.44 -5.19
N SER A 35 -10.30 16.32 -4.37
CA SER A 35 -10.06 17.75 -4.50
C SER A 35 -8.59 18.09 -4.30
N VAL A 36 -8.10 19.04 -5.08
CA VAL A 36 -6.73 19.53 -5.02
C VAL A 36 -6.32 20.01 -3.60
N PRO A 37 -7.17 20.76 -2.85
CA PRO A 37 -6.87 21.10 -1.46
C PRO A 37 -6.68 19.88 -0.54
N ARG A 38 -7.45 18.80 -0.75
CA ARG A 38 -7.32 17.57 0.03
C ARG A 38 -6.00 16.87 -0.23
N GLN A 39 -5.57 16.82 -1.50
CA GLN A 39 -4.26 16.28 -1.87
C GLN A 39 -3.11 17.08 -1.25
N TRP A 40 -3.22 18.42 -1.21
CA TRP A 40 -2.24 19.27 -0.55
C TRP A 40 -2.20 19.08 0.96
N GLN A 41 -3.36 18.95 1.61
CA GLN A 41 -3.44 18.65 3.03
C GLN A 41 -2.71 17.34 3.33
N HIS A 42 -3.02 16.28 2.57
CA HIS A 42 -2.40 14.97 2.74
C HIS A 42 -0.87 15.01 2.56
N ALA A 43 -0.40 15.69 1.50
CA ALA A 43 1.04 15.89 1.28
C ALA A 43 1.72 16.65 2.43
N GLY A 44 1.00 17.57 3.09
CA GLY A 44 1.48 18.25 4.30
C GLY A 44 1.69 17.29 5.47
N GLN A 45 0.77 16.34 5.68
CA GLN A 45 0.87 15.32 6.74
C GLN A 45 2.00 14.32 6.46
N ILE A 46 2.21 13.93 5.20
CA ILE A 46 3.38 13.12 4.85
C ILE A 46 4.67 13.88 5.20
N ARG A 47 4.76 15.16 4.85
CA ARG A 47 5.96 15.97 5.13
C ARG A 47 6.23 16.11 6.63
N SER A 48 5.21 16.37 7.45
CA SER A 48 5.37 16.47 8.91
C SER A 48 5.91 15.17 9.52
N LEU A 49 5.47 14.01 9.02
CA LEU A 49 5.99 12.71 9.45
C LEU A 49 7.43 12.48 8.97
N LEU A 50 7.75 12.86 7.73
CA LEU A 50 9.11 12.71 7.18
C LEU A 50 10.14 13.57 7.92
N GLU A 51 9.77 14.74 8.41
CA GLU A 51 10.63 15.61 9.22
C GLU A 51 11.06 14.97 10.55
N GLN A 52 10.29 13.99 11.05
CA GLN A 52 10.63 13.23 12.26
C GLN A 52 11.71 12.17 12.00
N ILE A 53 12.00 11.84 10.73
CA ILE A 53 12.95 10.80 10.35
C ILE A 53 14.34 11.43 10.10
N PRO A 54 15.35 11.15 10.95
CA PRO A 54 16.69 11.71 10.79
C PRO A 54 17.26 11.42 9.39
N PRO A 55 17.98 12.34 8.72
CA PRO A 55 18.42 12.18 7.32
C PRO A 55 19.27 10.94 7.04
N THR A 56 19.99 10.43 8.05
CA THR A 56 20.88 9.27 7.95
C THR A 56 20.21 7.96 8.36
N ALA A 57 18.99 8.00 8.88
CA ALA A 57 18.27 6.80 9.32
C ALA A 57 17.87 5.93 8.13
N SER A 58 17.88 4.62 8.36
CA SER A 58 17.38 3.62 7.42
C SER A 58 15.85 3.57 7.44
N VAL A 59 15.23 3.45 6.27
CA VAL A 59 13.76 3.61 6.14
C VAL A 59 13.13 2.55 5.24
N SER A 60 12.02 1.97 5.70
CA SER A 60 11.09 1.22 4.85
C SER A 60 9.88 2.09 4.50
N ALA A 61 9.51 2.19 3.23
CA ALA A 61 8.45 3.11 2.79
C ALA A 61 7.50 2.48 1.76
N THR A 62 6.22 2.86 1.77
CA THR A 62 5.29 2.51 0.68
C THR A 62 5.66 3.25 -0.62
N THR A 63 5.25 2.69 -1.76
CA THR A 63 5.71 3.09 -3.11
C THR A 63 5.72 4.59 -3.39
N HIS A 64 4.69 5.32 -2.95
CA HIS A 64 4.56 6.75 -3.25
C HIS A 64 5.40 7.64 -2.33
N ILE A 65 5.89 7.11 -1.21
CA ILE A 65 6.81 7.81 -0.31
C ILE A 65 8.27 7.58 -0.72
N VAL A 66 8.60 6.41 -1.29
CA VAL A 66 9.97 6.04 -1.71
C VAL A 66 10.70 7.15 -2.50
N PRO A 67 10.09 7.83 -3.50
CA PRO A 67 10.76 8.89 -4.24
C PRO A 67 11.26 10.04 -3.35
N HIS A 68 10.50 10.41 -2.32
CA HIS A 68 10.85 11.48 -1.38
C HIS A 68 12.05 11.12 -0.49
N LEU A 69 12.37 9.83 -0.40
CA LEU A 69 13.43 9.28 0.44
C LEU A 69 14.60 8.72 -0.37
N SER A 70 14.56 8.86 -1.70
CA SER A 70 15.55 8.30 -2.63
C SER A 70 16.99 8.81 -2.44
N ASN A 71 17.17 9.96 -1.78
CA ASN A 71 18.50 10.45 -1.40
C ASN A 71 19.14 9.67 -0.23
N ARG A 72 18.41 8.74 0.40
CA ARG A 72 18.89 7.92 1.51
C ARG A 72 19.62 6.69 0.99
N ARG A 73 20.71 6.34 1.66
CA ARG A 73 21.54 5.18 1.32
C ARG A 73 20.85 3.85 1.64
N GLU A 74 20.04 3.84 2.69
CA GLU A 74 19.42 2.64 3.25
C GLU A 74 17.89 2.76 3.20
N ILE A 75 17.31 2.49 2.03
CA ILE A 75 15.86 2.53 1.79
C ILE A 75 15.37 1.23 1.17
N LEU A 76 14.20 0.76 1.60
CA LEU A 76 13.49 -0.35 0.96
C LEU A 76 11.97 -0.17 0.93
N GLY A 77 11.29 -1.05 0.19
CA GLY A 77 9.84 -1.07 0.10
C GLY A 77 9.17 -1.72 1.33
N PHE A 78 8.21 -1.03 1.92
CA PHE A 78 7.33 -1.57 2.96
C PHE A 78 6.43 -2.68 2.39
N PRO A 79 6.17 -3.80 3.11
CA PRO A 79 6.37 -4.06 4.54
C PRO A 79 7.69 -4.75 4.93
N SER A 80 8.69 -4.79 4.04
CA SER A 80 9.98 -5.36 4.42
C SER A 80 10.70 -4.43 5.39
N LEU A 81 11.29 -4.97 6.46
CA LEU A 81 11.93 -4.22 7.55
C LEU A 81 13.41 -4.56 7.76
N ARG A 82 13.99 -5.35 6.86
CA ARG A 82 15.39 -5.76 6.93
C ARG A 82 16.05 -5.55 5.59
N LEU A 83 17.31 -5.13 5.61
CA LEU A 83 18.14 -4.93 4.42
C LEU A 83 19.55 -5.41 4.66
N ILE A 84 20.29 -5.65 3.59
CA ILE A 84 21.73 -5.90 3.64
C ILE A 84 22.42 -4.57 3.36
N ASN A 85 23.17 -4.05 4.33
CA ASN A 85 23.87 -2.78 4.18
C ASN A 85 25.16 -2.92 3.36
N ASP A 86 25.85 -1.80 3.13
CA ASP A 86 27.11 -1.78 2.37
C ASP A 86 28.25 -2.57 3.04
N ALA A 87 28.15 -2.82 4.34
CA ALA A 87 29.05 -3.70 5.08
C ALA A 87 28.68 -5.19 4.97
N ARG A 88 27.66 -5.54 4.16
CA ARG A 88 27.09 -6.89 3.97
C ARG A 88 26.49 -7.48 5.24
N GLN A 89 25.97 -6.64 6.11
CA GLN A 89 25.29 -7.05 7.33
C GLN A 89 23.78 -6.92 7.15
N GLU A 90 23.04 -7.95 7.57
CA GLU A 90 21.58 -7.85 7.70
C GLU A 90 21.27 -6.94 8.89
N ILE A 91 20.62 -5.81 8.61
CA ILE A 91 20.16 -4.86 9.62
C ILE A 91 18.65 -4.72 9.53
N SER A 92 18.02 -4.44 10.67
CA SER A 92 16.63 -3.94 10.70
C SER A 92 16.64 -2.44 10.42
N VAL A 93 15.60 -1.93 9.76
CA VAL A 93 15.48 -0.49 9.54
C VAL A 93 15.09 0.27 10.79
N ASP A 94 15.56 1.50 10.90
CA ASP A 94 15.28 2.36 12.04
C ASP A 94 13.81 2.83 12.04
N TYR A 95 13.28 3.15 10.86
CA TYR A 95 11.94 3.68 10.66
C TYR A 95 11.20 2.95 9.56
N ALA A 96 9.88 2.88 9.67
CA ALA A 96 9.01 2.52 8.56
C ALA A 96 7.86 3.52 8.44
N ILE A 97 7.54 3.93 7.22
CA ILE A 97 6.44 4.86 6.94
C ILE A 97 5.51 4.28 5.89
N ALA A 98 4.22 4.23 6.19
CA ALA A 98 3.21 3.62 5.33
C ALA A 98 2.04 4.55 5.10
N ASP A 99 1.88 5.00 3.85
CA ASP A 99 0.66 5.66 3.39
C ASP A 99 -0.40 4.62 3.01
N LEU A 100 -1.43 4.52 3.83
CA LEU A 100 -2.61 3.68 3.64
C LEU A 100 -3.79 4.46 3.05
N TRP A 101 -3.79 5.79 3.21
CA TRP A 101 -4.84 6.66 2.70
C TRP A 101 -4.97 6.53 1.19
N GLN A 102 -3.85 6.52 0.47
CA GLN A 102 -3.92 6.38 -0.98
C GLN A 102 -4.58 5.06 -1.39
N PHE A 103 -4.23 3.94 -0.76
CA PHE A 103 -4.88 2.66 -1.05
C PHE A 103 -6.35 2.63 -0.65
N GLN A 104 -6.74 3.39 0.38
CA GLN A 104 -8.13 3.59 0.78
C GLN A 104 -8.90 4.47 -0.21
N GLN A 105 -8.27 5.45 -0.87
CA GLN A 105 -9.00 6.36 -1.77
C GLN A 105 -9.22 5.81 -3.17
N TYR A 106 -8.33 4.94 -3.66
CA TYR A 106 -8.32 4.47 -5.05
C TYR A 106 -8.91 3.06 -5.23
N GLU A 107 -9.31 2.46 -4.12
CA GLU A 107 -9.86 1.13 -3.96
C GLU A 107 -11.18 0.90 -4.72
N VAL A 108 -12.01 1.93 -4.90
CA VAL A 108 -13.27 1.85 -5.69
C VAL A 108 -12.97 1.70 -7.18
N ALA A 109 -11.88 2.29 -7.65
CA ALA A 109 -11.50 2.33 -9.06
C ALA A 109 -10.56 1.17 -9.44
N PHE A 110 -9.77 0.66 -8.49
CA PHE A 110 -8.75 -0.34 -8.75
C PHE A 110 -8.77 -1.48 -7.73
N ASP A 111 -9.08 -2.69 -8.22
CA ASP A 111 -9.09 -3.91 -7.41
C ASP A 111 -7.72 -4.20 -6.77
N ASP A 112 -6.63 -3.84 -7.46
CA ASP A 112 -5.24 -3.96 -6.97
C ASP A 112 -4.99 -3.16 -5.68
N ASP A 113 -5.58 -1.97 -5.54
CA ASP A 113 -5.37 -1.12 -4.36
C ASP A 113 -6.08 -1.70 -3.13
N ARG A 114 -7.26 -2.32 -3.31
CA ARG A 114 -7.92 -3.11 -2.25
C ARG A 114 -7.07 -4.29 -1.82
N GLU A 115 -6.51 -5.03 -2.77
CA GLU A 115 -5.63 -6.16 -2.44
C GLU A 115 -4.37 -5.71 -1.69
N ARG A 116 -3.78 -4.58 -2.08
CA ARG A 116 -2.63 -4.00 -1.37
C ARG A 116 -3.01 -3.65 0.06
N LEU A 117 -4.15 -3.00 0.27
CA LEU A 117 -4.63 -2.68 1.62
C LEU A 117 -4.86 -3.96 2.45
N ARG A 118 -5.48 -5.00 1.87
CA ARG A 118 -5.65 -6.33 2.50
C ARG A 118 -4.36 -7.04 2.87
N LYS A 119 -3.27 -6.79 2.15
CA LYS A 119 -1.95 -7.37 2.43
C LYS A 119 -1.19 -6.55 3.47
N LEU A 120 -1.26 -5.21 3.37
CA LEU A 120 -0.52 -4.30 4.24
C LEU A 120 -1.06 -4.27 5.66
N VAL A 121 -2.39 -4.29 5.83
CA VAL A 121 -3.00 -4.20 7.16
C VAL A 121 -2.60 -5.37 8.07
N PRO A 122 -2.72 -6.66 7.67
CA PRO A 122 -2.23 -7.77 8.47
C PRO A 122 -0.71 -7.74 8.69
N ALA A 123 0.07 -7.26 7.71
CA ALA A 123 1.51 -7.13 7.86
C ALA A 123 1.87 -6.11 8.96
N ILE A 124 1.17 -4.98 9.02
CA ILE A 124 1.31 -3.98 10.09
C ILE A 124 0.96 -4.60 11.44
N GLU A 125 -0.17 -5.31 11.55
CA GLU A 125 -0.56 -5.98 12.80
C GLU A 125 0.50 -6.99 13.26
N GLN A 126 1.08 -7.75 12.33
CA GLN A 126 2.17 -8.66 12.65
C GLN A 126 3.42 -7.93 13.13
N ILE A 127 3.78 -6.81 12.50
CA ILE A 127 4.92 -5.97 12.91
C ILE A 127 4.72 -5.44 14.34
N LEU A 128 3.53 -4.94 14.64
CA LEU A 128 3.18 -4.42 15.97
C LEU A 128 3.13 -5.54 17.02
N ALA A 129 2.55 -6.69 16.68
CA ALA A 129 2.47 -7.86 17.57
C ALA A 129 3.85 -8.42 17.95
N GLN A 130 4.85 -8.28 17.09
CA GLN A 130 6.24 -8.65 17.42
C GLN A 130 6.87 -7.74 18.48
N GLY A 131 6.34 -6.53 18.69
CA GLY A 131 6.84 -5.55 19.66
C GLY A 131 8.19 -4.92 19.31
N ASN A 132 8.77 -5.26 18.15
CA ASN A 132 10.05 -4.69 17.69
C ASN A 132 9.91 -3.27 17.13
N TYR A 133 8.69 -2.88 16.75
CA TYR A 133 8.36 -1.56 16.24
C TYR A 133 7.12 -1.01 16.95
N GLY A 134 7.14 0.28 17.25
CA GLY A 134 6.01 1.01 17.79
C GLY A 134 5.55 2.10 16.84
N ILE A 135 4.24 2.40 16.88
CA ILE A 135 3.67 3.54 16.16
C ILE A 135 4.03 4.80 16.93
N ILE A 136 4.85 5.68 16.34
CA ILE A 136 5.20 6.96 16.97
C ILE A 136 4.27 8.08 16.53
N ASP A 137 3.65 7.95 15.36
CA ASP A 137 2.70 8.93 14.85
C ASP A 137 1.78 8.31 13.79
N PHE A 138 0.56 8.82 13.70
CA PHE A 138 -0.43 8.39 12.72
C PHE A 138 -1.29 9.59 12.31
N GLN A 139 -1.12 10.03 11.06
CA GLN A 139 -1.78 11.22 10.55
C GLN A 139 -2.38 10.92 9.19
N ASP A 140 -3.69 11.12 9.04
CA ASP A 140 -4.35 11.13 7.73
C ASP A 140 -4.14 9.84 6.91
N GLY A 141 -4.18 8.68 7.59
CA GLY A 141 -3.94 7.37 6.98
C GLY A 141 -2.45 7.07 6.70
N VAL A 142 -1.53 7.92 7.15
CA VAL A 142 -0.09 7.70 7.08
C VAL A 142 0.43 7.32 8.46
N MET A 143 1.05 6.14 8.54
CA MET A 143 1.61 5.59 9.76
C MET A 143 3.13 5.77 9.78
N LEU A 144 3.66 6.23 10.90
CA LEU A 144 5.10 6.25 11.17
C LEU A 144 5.43 5.28 12.31
N LEU A 145 6.27 4.30 11.98
CA LEU A 145 6.80 3.28 12.87
C LEU A 145 8.27 3.57 13.16
N LYS A 146 8.70 3.25 14.38
CA LYS A 146 10.10 3.31 14.79
C LYS A 146 10.51 2.02 15.48
N GLN A 147 11.73 1.56 15.21
CA GLN A 147 12.29 0.38 15.83
C GLN A 147 12.58 0.60 17.31
N GLY A 148 12.31 -0.40 18.14
CA GLY A 148 12.72 -0.46 19.54
C GLY A 148 11.98 0.49 20.47
N VAL A 149 10.83 1.02 20.06
CA VAL A 149 9.98 1.88 20.89
C VAL A 149 8.60 1.26 21.08
N THR A 150 7.95 1.61 22.18
CA THR A 150 6.53 1.31 22.39
C THR A 150 5.69 2.30 21.59
N SER A 151 4.54 1.83 21.08
CA SER A 151 3.59 2.71 20.39
C SER A 151 3.09 3.82 21.30
N GLU A 152 3.08 5.05 20.78
CA GLU A 152 2.45 6.21 21.40
C GLU A 152 0.94 5.98 21.48
N SER A 153 0.35 6.27 22.63
CA SER A 153 -1.07 5.94 22.89
C SER A 153 -2.01 6.66 21.92
N THR A 154 -1.77 7.93 21.65
CA THR A 154 -2.55 8.72 20.69
C THR A 154 -2.45 8.17 19.28
N ALA A 155 -1.24 7.81 18.83
CA ALA A 155 -1.03 7.25 17.50
C ALA A 155 -1.67 5.86 17.36
N LEU A 156 -1.61 5.05 18.41
CA LEU A 156 -2.25 3.74 18.46
C LEU A 156 -3.78 3.85 18.40
N SER A 157 -4.38 4.79 19.14
CA SER A 157 -5.82 5.04 19.06
C SER A 157 -6.23 5.56 17.68
N ALA A 158 -5.44 6.44 17.06
CA ALA A 158 -5.71 6.93 15.71
C ALA A 158 -5.64 5.80 14.67
N TRP A 159 -4.67 4.89 14.81
CA TRP A 159 -4.60 3.67 14.01
C TRP A 159 -5.83 2.78 14.18
N GLN A 160 -6.27 2.54 15.41
CA GLN A 160 -7.47 1.73 15.70
C GLN A 160 -8.73 2.33 15.06
N ASN A 161 -8.92 3.64 15.16
CA ASN A 161 -10.04 4.32 14.53
C ASN A 161 -10.01 4.16 13.00
N PHE A 162 -8.84 4.35 12.39
CA PHE A 162 -8.67 4.15 10.95
C PHE A 162 -8.93 2.69 10.55
N ARG A 163 -8.51 1.73 11.38
CA ARG A 163 -8.77 0.31 11.16
C ARG A 163 -10.25 -0.04 11.11
N GLU A 164 -11.03 0.55 11.99
CA GLU A 164 -12.49 0.40 11.97
C GLU A 164 -13.10 1.02 10.71
N GLU A 165 -12.60 2.18 10.26
CA GLU A 165 -13.07 2.86 9.05
C GLU A 165 -12.87 2.02 7.78
N ILE A 166 -11.73 1.33 7.67
CA ILE A 166 -11.39 0.55 6.46
C ILE A 166 -11.90 -0.89 6.50
N GLU A 167 -12.41 -1.38 7.63
CA GLU A 167 -12.88 -2.77 7.77
C GLU A 167 -13.92 -3.18 6.69
N PRO A 168 -14.91 -2.34 6.31
CA PRO A 168 -15.83 -2.67 5.23
C PRO A 168 -15.14 -2.87 3.88
N ILE A 169 -14.05 -2.15 3.62
CA ILE A 169 -13.23 -2.28 2.40
C ILE A 169 -12.50 -3.63 2.42
N LEU A 170 -11.94 -3.99 3.57
CA LEU A 170 -11.22 -5.26 3.74
C LEU A 170 -12.13 -6.47 3.54
N GLN A 171 -13.41 -6.40 3.93
CA GLN A 171 -14.38 -7.48 3.78
C GLN A 171 -15.00 -7.61 2.37
N LYS A 172 -14.86 -6.60 1.52
CA LYS A 172 -15.51 -6.54 0.19
C LYS A 172 -14.92 -7.54 -0.83
N ILE A 173 -15.45 -8.74 -0.93
CA ILE A 173 -15.02 -9.79 -1.89
C ILE A 173 -14.76 -9.20 -3.30
N GLY A 174 -13.57 -9.43 -3.86
CA GLY A 174 -13.19 -8.92 -5.18
C GLY A 174 -13.98 -9.62 -6.29
N LYS A 175 -14.10 -8.98 -7.47
CA LYS A 175 -14.84 -9.57 -8.60
C LYS A 175 -14.22 -10.90 -9.06
N ALA A 176 -12.89 -11.03 -8.95
CA ALA A 176 -12.15 -12.27 -9.21
C ALA A 176 -12.45 -13.39 -8.20
N ASP A 177 -12.62 -13.05 -6.91
CA ASP A 177 -12.98 -14.00 -5.86
C ASP A 177 -14.41 -14.55 -6.07
N PHE A 178 -15.31 -13.69 -6.56
CA PHE A 178 -16.70 -14.07 -6.87
C PHE A 178 -16.79 -15.05 -8.05
N GLU A 179 -15.94 -14.90 -9.08
CA GLU A 179 -15.87 -15.88 -10.18
C GLU A 179 -15.20 -17.19 -9.75
N GLY A 180 -14.18 -17.13 -8.88
CA GLY A 180 -13.58 -18.32 -8.26
C GLY A 180 -14.58 -19.14 -7.44
N ILE A 181 -15.42 -18.48 -6.64
CA ILE A 181 -16.49 -19.12 -5.85
C ILE A 181 -17.55 -19.75 -6.77
N LYS A 182 -17.99 -19.06 -7.82
CA LYS A 182 -18.92 -19.63 -8.83
C LYS A 182 -18.37 -20.85 -9.56
N LEU A 183 -17.06 -20.89 -9.83
CA LEU A 183 -16.40 -22.02 -10.48
C LEU A 183 -16.27 -23.23 -9.54
N LEU A 184 -16.20 -23.02 -8.23
CA LEU A 184 -16.19 -24.09 -7.23
C LEU A 184 -17.61 -24.65 -6.98
N ASP A 185 -18.63 -23.79 -6.94
CA ASP A 185 -20.04 -24.24 -6.82
C ASP A 185 -20.49 -25.07 -8.03
N ASN A 186 -20.00 -24.77 -9.24
CA ASN A 186 -20.33 -25.53 -10.45
C ASN A 186 -19.58 -26.88 -10.58
N LYS A 187 -18.58 -27.17 -9.74
CA LYS A 187 -17.85 -28.46 -9.75
C LYS A 187 -18.50 -29.54 -8.89
N HIS A 188 -19.55 -29.22 -8.13
CA HIS A 188 -20.29 -30.18 -7.32
C HIS A 188 -21.61 -30.65 -7.95
N LEU A 189 -21.88 -30.29 -9.22
CA LEU A 189 -23.10 -30.66 -9.96
C LEU A 189 -22.84 -31.48 -11.24
N SER A 190 -21.69 -32.17 -11.35
CA SER A 190 -21.39 -33.11 -12.44
C SER A 190 -21.10 -34.50 -11.92
#